data_AF-A0AAU9MPW8-F1
#
_entry.id   AF-A0AAU9MPW8-F1
#
_cell.length_a   1.000
_cell.length_b   1.000
_cell.length_c   1.000
_cell.angle_alpha   90.00
_cell.angle_beta   90.00
_cell.angle_gamma   90.00
#
_symmetry.space_group_name_H-M   'P 1'
#
loop_
_entity.id
_entity.type
_entity.pdbx_description
1 polymer ?
#
loop_
_entity_poly.entity_id
_entity_poly.type
_entity_poly.pdbx_seq_one_letter_code
_entity_poly.pdbx_strand_id
1 'polypeptide(L)'
;MMKPRVSEVDFNCSDITEWFGRVDSGDIAEFNFDRIAWIKISGLPPKLWSEEKFTSIAESFGQVVIPFVVDQSAVNPSFGKVGIITSALSSISREPLVGS
;
A
#
# COMPACT_ATOMS: atom_id res chain seq x y z
N MET A 1 41.02 12.10 -7.71
CA MET A 1 40.21 11.27 -8.63
C MET A 1 38.75 11.60 -8.39
N MET A 2 38.17 12.49 -9.21
CA MET A 2 36.77 12.94 -9.10
C MET A 2 35.86 11.93 -9.80
N LYS A 3 34.77 11.51 -9.13
CA LYS A 3 33.68 10.77 -9.78
C LYS A 3 32.94 11.73 -10.72
N PRO A 4 32.56 11.31 -11.95
CA PRO A 4 31.74 12.14 -12.80
C PRO A 4 30.36 12.30 -12.14
N ARG A 5 29.86 13.53 -12.08
CA ARG A 5 28.45 13.78 -11.78
C ARG A 5 27.66 13.30 -12.98
N VAL A 6 26.61 12.54 -12.73
CA VAL A 6 25.57 12.23 -13.71
C VAL A 6 25.06 13.58 -14.21
N SER A 7 25.28 13.88 -15.48
CA SER A 7 24.63 15.00 -16.16
C SER A 7 23.13 14.76 -16.08
N GLU A 8 22.36 15.76 -15.63
CA GLU A 8 20.93 15.81 -15.91
C GLU A 8 20.74 15.61 -17.41
N VAL A 9 20.26 14.43 -17.79
CA VAL A 9 19.80 14.18 -19.14
C VAL A 9 18.43 14.81 -19.19
N ASP A 10 18.35 16.03 -19.72
CA ASP A 10 17.08 16.61 -20.12
C ASP A 10 16.48 15.67 -21.17
N PHE A 11 15.49 14.89 -20.76
CA PHE A 11 14.72 14.07 -21.68
C PHE A 11 13.95 15.02 -22.60
N ASN A 12 14.42 15.17 -23.84
CA ASN A 12 13.67 15.88 -24.85
C ASN A 12 12.44 15.04 -25.22
N CYS A 13 11.25 15.54 -24.89
CA CYS A 13 9.99 14.85 -25.07
C CYS A 13 9.67 14.54 -26.56
N SER A 14 10.43 15.11 -27.51
CA SER A 14 10.31 14.83 -28.94
C SER A 14 10.47 13.36 -29.29
N ASP A 15 11.42 12.66 -28.66
CA ASP A 15 11.86 11.33 -29.11
C ASP A 15 10.86 10.22 -28.73
N ILE A 16 10.02 10.48 -27.73
CA ILE A 16 9.00 9.53 -27.27
C ILE A 16 7.70 9.64 -28.08
N THR A 17 7.44 10.79 -28.74
CA THR A 17 6.23 11.01 -29.54
C THR A 17 6.19 10.25 -30.85
N GLU A 18 7.33 9.76 -31.35
CA GLU A 18 7.39 8.91 -32.55
C GLU A 18 6.80 7.51 -32.28
N TRP A 19 6.86 7.05 -31.03
CA TRP A 19 6.45 5.70 -30.63
C TRP A 19 5.07 5.65 -29.96
N PHE A 20 4.63 6.76 -29.39
CA PHE A 20 3.37 6.84 -28.65
C PHE A 20 2.44 7.88 -29.29
N GLY A 21 1.22 7.45 -29.65
CA GLY A 21 0.21 8.35 -30.22
C GLY A 21 -0.27 9.45 -29.26
N ARG A 22 0.03 9.32 -27.95
CA ARG A 22 -0.24 10.33 -26.93
C ARG A 22 0.63 10.08 -25.70
N VAL A 23 1.13 11.17 -25.11
CA VAL A 23 1.89 11.19 -23.85
C VAL A 23 1.27 12.26 -22.98
N ASP A 24 0.67 11.87 -21.87
CA ASP A 24 0.11 12.81 -20.89
C ASP A 24 1.11 12.97 -19.74
N SER A 25 1.27 14.20 -19.23
CA SER A 25 2.05 14.42 -18.00
C SER A 25 1.39 13.70 -16.83
N GLY A 26 2.19 13.22 -15.88
CA GLY A 26 1.68 12.55 -14.68
C GLY A 26 0.71 13.41 -13.86
N ASP A 27 0.76 14.74 -14.06
CA ASP A 27 -0.12 15.72 -13.41
C ASP A 27 -1.53 15.77 -14.03
N ILE A 28 -1.71 15.24 -15.24
CA ILE A 28 -2.94 15.32 -16.05
C ILE A 28 -3.57 13.93 -16.24
N ALA A 29 -2.78 12.87 -16.07
CA ALA A 29 -3.25 11.51 -16.24
C ALA A 29 -4.13 11.09 -15.05
N GLU A 30 -5.41 10.80 -15.33
CA GLU A 30 -6.29 10.11 -14.40
C GLU A 30 -5.88 8.64 -14.31
N PHE A 31 -5.12 8.29 -13.27
CA PHE A 31 -4.72 6.90 -13.02
C PHE A 31 -5.78 6.19 -12.18
N ASN A 32 -6.57 5.35 -12.82
CA ASN A 32 -7.25 4.26 -12.13
C ASN A 32 -6.24 3.11 -12.01
N PHE A 33 -5.78 2.81 -10.80
CA PHE A 33 -4.91 1.68 -10.54
C PHE A 33 -5.42 0.95 -9.29
N ASP A 34 -5.18 -0.35 -9.29
CA ASP A 34 -5.31 -1.18 -8.11
C ASP A 34 -3.91 -1.62 -7.69
N ARG A 35 -3.66 -1.63 -6.39
CA ARG A 35 -2.44 -2.20 -5.82
C ARG A 35 -2.73 -3.14 -4.69
N ILE A 36 -1.82 -4.09 -4.49
CA ILE A 36 -1.79 -4.94 -3.30
C ILE A 36 -1.06 -4.19 -2.19
N ALA A 37 -1.67 -4.14 -1.01
CA ALA A 37 -1.07 -3.57 0.19
C ALA A 37 -1.21 -4.51 1.39
N TRP A 38 -0.25 -4.42 2.32
CA TRP A 38 -0.31 -5.12 3.61
C TRP A 38 -0.75 -4.17 4.71
N ILE A 39 -1.85 -4.48 5.38
CA ILE A 39 -2.29 -3.77 6.57
C ILE A 39 -1.73 -4.47 7.79
N LYS A 40 -0.94 -3.73 8.57
CA LYS A 40 -0.44 -4.17 9.88
C LYS A 40 -1.41 -3.68 10.96
N ILE A 41 -2.05 -4.61 11.66
CA ILE A 41 -2.97 -4.30 12.76
C ILE A 41 -2.27 -4.64 14.06
N SER A 42 -2.05 -3.63 14.92
CA SER A 42 -1.44 -3.76 16.24
C SER A 42 -2.35 -3.19 17.33
N GLY A 43 -2.12 -3.59 18.59
CA GLY A 43 -2.86 -3.08 19.75
C GLY A 43 -4.18 -3.81 20.04
N LEU A 44 -4.57 -4.78 19.22
CA LEU A 44 -5.71 -5.64 19.50
C LEU A 44 -5.32 -6.68 20.58
N PRO A 45 -6.10 -6.86 21.66
CA PRO A 45 -5.85 -7.91 22.65
C PRO A 45 -5.87 -9.31 22.01
N PRO A 46 -4.96 -10.25 22.37
CA PRO A 46 -4.88 -11.58 21.78
C PRO A 46 -6.20 -12.37 21.77
N LYS A 47 -7.08 -12.15 22.76
CA LYS A 47 -8.41 -12.78 22.82
C LYS A 47 -9.34 -12.40 21.65
N LEU A 48 -9.06 -11.28 20.98
CA LEU A 48 -9.82 -10.78 19.83
C LEU A 48 -9.13 -11.10 18.50
N TRP A 49 -8.03 -11.86 18.52
CA TRP A 49 -7.32 -12.24 17.30
C TRP A 49 -8.03 -13.39 16.61
N SER A 50 -8.98 -13.03 15.76
CA SER A 50 -9.59 -13.95 14.81
C SER A 50 -9.51 -13.38 13.40
N GLU A 51 -9.56 -14.27 12.42
CA GLU A 51 -9.68 -13.90 11.01
C GLU A 51 -10.82 -12.91 10.79
N GLU A 52 -12.02 -13.18 11.35
CA GLU A 52 -13.19 -12.31 11.26
C GLU A 52 -12.91 -10.87 11.72
N LYS A 53 -12.24 -10.69 12.87
CA LYS A 53 -11.95 -9.34 13.40
C LYS A 53 -10.92 -8.60 12.55
N PHE A 54 -9.89 -9.30 12.08
CA PHE A 54 -8.86 -8.70 11.23
C PHE A 54 -9.40 -8.36 9.84
N THR A 55 -10.22 -9.22 9.26
CA THR A 55 -10.92 -8.98 7.99
C THR A 55 -11.84 -7.76 8.11
N SER A 56 -12.67 -7.68 9.14
CA SER A 56 -13.58 -6.55 9.36
C SER A 56 -12.83 -5.20 9.45
N ILE A 57 -11.64 -5.17 10.08
CA ILE A 57 -10.81 -3.96 10.12
C ILE A 57 -10.23 -3.66 8.73
N ALA A 58 -9.68 -4.67 8.05
CA ALA A 58 -9.01 -4.52 6.76
C ALA A 58 -9.95 -4.13 5.61
N GLU A 59 -11.21 -4.58 5.64
CA GLU A 59 -12.25 -4.22 4.67
C GLU A 59 -12.52 -2.72 4.62
N SER A 60 -12.23 -1.98 5.71
CA SER A 60 -12.34 -0.52 5.71
C SER A 60 -11.27 0.19 4.88
N PHE A 61 -10.23 -0.52 4.42
CA PHE A 61 -9.11 0.02 3.63
C PHE A 61 -9.06 -0.51 2.18
N GLY A 62 -9.80 -1.58 1.88
CA GLY A 62 -9.83 -2.20 0.56
C GLY A 62 -10.40 -3.62 0.60
N GLN A 63 -10.39 -4.30 -0.55
CA GLN A 63 -10.87 -5.67 -0.65
C GLN A 63 -9.82 -6.64 -0.08
N VAL A 64 -10.19 -7.45 0.92
CA VAL A 64 -9.30 -8.48 1.47
C VAL A 64 -9.07 -9.58 0.44
N VAL A 65 -7.80 -9.85 0.15
CA VAL A 65 -7.35 -10.93 -0.75
C VAL A 65 -6.49 -11.97 -0.04
N ILE A 66 -5.86 -11.59 1.06
CA ILE A 66 -5.11 -12.50 1.92
C ILE A 66 -5.59 -12.28 3.36
N PRO A 67 -6.44 -13.17 3.90
CA PRO A 67 -6.97 -13.04 5.25
C PRO A 67 -5.87 -13.22 6.31
N PHE A 68 -6.17 -12.78 7.53
CA PHE A 68 -5.29 -13.00 8.66
C PHE A 68 -5.28 -14.47 9.07
N VAL A 69 -4.09 -15.05 9.20
CA VAL A 69 -3.90 -16.41 9.72
C VAL A 69 -3.32 -16.33 11.13
N VAL A 70 -4.02 -16.93 12.09
CA VAL A 70 -3.53 -17.06 13.47
C VAL A 70 -2.34 -18.01 13.47
N ASP A 71 -1.14 -17.47 13.72
CA ASP A 71 0.02 -18.30 14.03
C ASP A 71 -0.05 -18.75 15.49
N GLN A 72 -0.53 -19.98 15.69
CA GLN A 72 -0.63 -20.58 17.03
C GLN A 72 0.75 -20.92 17.64
N SER A 73 1.83 -20.87 16.84
CA SER A 73 3.20 -21.07 17.33
C SER A 73 3.85 -19.77 17.82
N ALA A 74 3.28 -18.62 17.46
CA ALA A 74 3.76 -17.32 17.92
C ALA A 74 3.39 -17.11 19.39
N VAL A 75 4.37 -17.25 20.28
CA VAL A 75 4.21 -17.11 21.73
C VAL A 75 3.64 -15.75 22.16
N ASN A 76 3.91 -14.70 21.38
CA ASN A 76 3.36 -13.35 21.60
C ASN A 76 3.32 -12.58 20.28
N PRO A 77 2.20 -12.59 19.55
CA PRO A 77 2.14 -11.84 18.31
C PRO A 77 1.84 -10.37 18.63
N SER A 78 2.72 -9.46 18.20
CA SER A 78 2.60 -8.01 18.44
C SER A 78 1.71 -7.29 17.42
N PHE A 79 1.49 -7.93 16.27
CA PHE A 79 0.62 -7.47 15.19
C PHE A 79 0.20 -8.65 14.31
N GLY A 80 -0.93 -8.51 13.62
CA GLY A 80 -1.29 -9.37 12.50
C GLY A 80 -1.25 -8.61 11.18
N LYS A 81 -1.19 -9.36 10.08
CA LYS A 81 -1.13 -8.83 8.71
C LYS A 81 -2.32 -9.33 7.90
N VAL A 82 -2.92 -8.42 7.13
CA VAL A 82 -3.97 -8.72 6.14
C VAL A 82 -3.56 -8.12 4.81
N GLY A 83 -3.68 -8.87 3.73
CA GLY A 83 -3.44 -8.39 2.37
C GLY A 83 -4.72 -7.88 1.74
N ILE A 84 -4.68 -6.67 1.20
CA ILE A 84 -5.82 -6.03 0.54
C ILE A 84 -5.47 -5.59 -0.89
N ILE A 85 -6.49 -5.47 -1.74
CA ILE A 85 -6.46 -4.67 -2.96
C ILE A 85 -7.12 -3.32 -2.68
N THR A 86 -6.48 -2.24 -3.11
CA THR A 86 -6.98 -0.87 -2.92
C THR A 86 -6.52 0.04 -4.06
N SER A 87 -7.35 1.04 -4.38
CA SER A 87 -7.03 2.12 -5.32
C SER A 87 -6.48 3.37 -4.62
N ALA A 88 -6.31 3.33 -3.30
CA ALA A 88 -5.76 4.45 -2.53
C ALA A 88 -4.26 4.65 -2.84
N LEU A 89 -3.89 5.84 -3.32
CA LEU A 89 -2.50 6.27 -3.57
C LEU A 89 -1.74 6.63 -2.30
N SER A 90 -2.45 7.09 -1.27
CA SER A 90 -1.85 7.57 -0.04
C SER A 90 -1.31 6.43 0.84
N SER A 91 -0.46 6.78 1.81
CA SER A 91 -0.09 5.84 2.87
C SER A 91 -1.33 5.42 3.63
N ILE A 92 -1.48 4.10 3.85
CA ILE A 92 -2.61 3.53 4.56
C ILE A 92 -2.24 3.42 6.03
N SER A 93 -2.51 4.48 6.79
CA SER A 93 -2.33 4.52 8.24
C SER A 93 -3.56 5.12 8.89
N ARG A 94 -4.07 4.44 9.92
CA ARG A 94 -5.13 4.96 10.77
C ARG A 94 -4.83 4.60 12.21
N GLU A 95 -4.87 5.60 13.07
CA GLU A 95 -4.90 5.41 14.51
C GLU A 95 -6.37 5.40 14.94
N PRO A 96 -6.84 4.40 15.71
CA PRO A 96 -8.14 4.50 16.34
C PRO A 96 -8.08 5.66 17.34
N LEU A 97 -8.93 6.67 17.16
CA LEU A 97 -9.18 7.67 18.19
C LEU A 97 -9.79 6.94 19.39
N VAL A 98 -8.96 6.60 20.38
CA VAL A 98 -9.47 6.18 21.69
C VAL A 98 -10.07 7.43 22.30
N GLY A 99 -11.40 7.49 22.37
CA GLY A 99 -12.12 8.59 22.99
C GLY A 99 -11.59 8.85 24.40
N SER A 100 -11.16 10.09 24.61
CA SER A 100 -10.85 10.72 25.89
C SER A 100 -12.07 10.84 26.79
#